data_AF-B3MXN5-F1
#
_entry.id   AF-B3MXN5-F1
#
_cell.length_a   1.000
_cell.length_b   1.000
_cell.length_c   1.000
_cell.angle_alpha   90.00
_cell.angle_beta   90.00
_cell.angle_gamma   90.00
#
_symmetry.space_group_name_H-M   'P 1'
#
loop_
_entity.id
_entity.type
_entity.pdbx_description
1 polymer ?
#
loop_
_entity_poly.entity_id
_entity_poly.type
_entity_poly.pdbx_seq_one_letter_code
_entity_poly.pdbx_strand_id
1 'polypeptide(L)'
;MNGTDVADVETDTEIAPLPAPAPAPSLLTVTELDSKVAIPAEEPHTELAVIPGVQEPDAEPTSAKAPDPVRPPAMTGSALRTRKPHHEPTDPMRGFGAWDDPGVSVFATAAQEPIPNMLSYLKPMPGTACDQDKDTCKLKSQKSVAENSLFRLIKYQVEELAADRHTHMNPKQRLERTDGVITAALAEELHRQQVAASRRIQLHRNVNDLRRLKAEVDQAHTALVVRQTILENERQAAEIKQKERNKALAEKRQLEQEQRAEEMKKGLKASTFRRDLIIQITEAREKRQKDQQAMVEEGRRERREFLAKVEEDRIQDIIKLAKSRRELMEGLQQSVAQSSANREVTAKASKGKPERGILDALGPVTATYVGMERKRRHDEIEARDINAARLGFQLSQIKHEIEAREQLITNLLIRECQAKDSELALNQARQKMALKREIRDQLLSQRDEQKFFRDKAIQQSMLKPKDPTSFGERQYRNQVAQAENTHRLDVQAYKDLAVMIEAGKKRRAENAEEMRQMNKRVYDLQDIQDKLVAVERMEILGKQPREVLSALRTALLTPEEIKTFNLAK
;
A
#
# COMPACT_ATOMS: atom_id res chain seq x y z
N MET A 1 -31.61 -30.97 -58.34
CA MET A 1 -30.79 -30.13 -59.23
C MET A 1 -29.64 -29.58 -58.40
N ASN A 2 -28.42 -29.91 -58.85
CA ASN A 2 -27.09 -29.33 -58.54
C ASN A 2 -26.66 -29.33 -57.05
N GLY A 3 -25.65 -30.05 -56.57
CA GLY A 3 -24.48 -30.68 -57.21
C GLY A 3 -23.20 -29.89 -56.89
N THR A 4 -22.14 -30.61 -56.47
CA THR A 4 -20.72 -30.28 -56.14
C THR A 4 -20.40 -30.31 -54.64
N ASP A 5 -19.70 -31.29 -54.07
CA ASP A 5 -18.42 -32.01 -54.33
C ASP A 5 -17.21 -31.45 -53.55
N VAL A 6 -16.78 -32.29 -52.58
CA VAL A 6 -15.42 -32.72 -52.23
C VAL A 6 -14.37 -31.69 -51.79
N ALA A 7 -13.91 -31.83 -50.52
CA ALA A 7 -12.50 -32.10 -50.22
C ALA A 7 -12.32 -32.58 -48.77
N ASP A 8 -11.91 -33.83 -48.63
CA ASP A 8 -11.36 -34.46 -47.43
C ASP A 8 -9.98 -33.86 -47.09
N VAL A 9 -9.75 -33.58 -45.80
CA VAL A 9 -8.40 -33.60 -45.20
C VAL A 9 -8.53 -34.20 -43.79
N GLU A 10 -8.10 -35.45 -43.67
CA GLU A 10 -7.82 -36.12 -42.40
C GLU A 10 -6.60 -35.47 -41.73
N THR A 11 -6.59 -35.38 -40.40
CA THR A 11 -5.43 -35.81 -39.58
C THR A 11 -5.85 -35.95 -38.12
N ASP A 12 -5.56 -37.14 -37.63
CA ASP A 12 -5.76 -37.62 -36.27
C ASP A 12 -5.00 -36.79 -35.23
N THR A 13 -5.61 -36.60 -34.06
CA THR A 13 -4.83 -36.62 -32.82
C THR A 13 -5.68 -37.08 -31.64
N GLU A 14 -5.12 -38.06 -30.94
CA GLU A 14 -5.67 -38.90 -29.87
C GLU A 14 -6.39 -38.13 -28.74
N ILE A 15 -7.59 -38.59 -28.41
CA ILE A 15 -8.29 -38.25 -27.16
C ILE A 15 -7.80 -39.23 -26.09
N ALA A 16 -6.98 -38.75 -25.16
CA ALA A 16 -6.63 -39.48 -23.95
C ALA A 16 -7.87 -39.65 -23.05
N PRO A 17 -8.09 -40.82 -22.41
CA PRO A 17 -9.23 -41.05 -21.54
C PRO A 17 -9.11 -40.26 -20.23
N LEU A 18 -10.18 -39.54 -19.88
CA LEU A 18 -10.36 -38.87 -18.60
C LEU A 18 -10.34 -39.89 -17.44
N PRO A 19 -9.63 -39.61 -16.32
CA PRO A 19 -9.68 -40.45 -15.14
C PRO A 19 -11.01 -40.29 -14.39
N ALA A 20 -11.50 -41.41 -13.83
CA ALA A 20 -12.76 -41.53 -13.11
C ALA A 20 -12.87 -40.57 -11.90
N PRO A 21 -14.08 -40.06 -11.58
CA PRO A 21 -14.30 -39.21 -10.42
C PRO A 21 -14.18 -40.01 -9.11
N ALA A 22 -13.39 -39.47 -8.17
CA ALA A 22 -13.25 -39.98 -6.81
C ALA A 22 -14.58 -39.88 -6.02
N PRO A 23 -14.84 -40.81 -5.08
CA PRO A 23 -16.10 -40.88 -4.33
C PRO A 23 -16.25 -39.70 -3.35
N ALA A 24 -17.49 -39.23 -3.22
CA ALA A 24 -17.88 -38.14 -2.33
C ALA A 24 -17.64 -38.49 -0.84
N PRO A 25 -17.08 -37.58 -0.03
CA PRO A 25 -17.00 -37.77 1.41
C PRO A 25 -18.36 -37.60 2.09
N SER A 26 -18.59 -38.52 3.01
CA SER A 26 -19.77 -38.77 3.82
C SER A 26 -20.19 -37.58 4.71
N LEU A 27 -21.51 -37.37 4.76
CA LEU A 27 -22.20 -36.54 5.75
C LEU A 27 -21.90 -37.05 7.17
N LEU A 28 -21.23 -36.24 7.98
CA LEU A 28 -21.18 -36.39 9.43
C LEU A 28 -22.08 -35.32 10.08
N THR A 29 -23.20 -35.79 10.61
CA THR A 29 -24.01 -35.12 11.63
C THR A 29 -23.29 -35.18 12.98
N VAL A 30 -23.01 -34.04 13.61
CA VAL A 30 -22.69 -33.95 15.06
C VAL A 30 -23.35 -32.72 15.66
N THR A 31 -24.48 -32.99 16.31
CA THR A 31 -25.06 -32.46 17.56
C THR A 31 -24.67 -31.08 18.12
N GLU A 32 -25.75 -30.37 18.46
CA GLU A 32 -25.91 -29.35 19.50
C GLU A 32 -25.05 -29.58 20.74
N LEU A 33 -24.41 -28.52 21.24
CA LEU A 33 -23.99 -28.40 22.63
C LEU A 33 -24.19 -26.95 23.10
N ASP A 34 -25.17 -26.81 23.98
CA ASP A 34 -25.39 -25.68 24.87
C ASP A 34 -24.12 -25.34 25.66
N SER A 35 -23.76 -24.07 25.73
CA SER A 35 -23.01 -23.54 26.87
C SER A 35 -23.48 -22.13 27.23
N LYS A 36 -24.26 -22.10 28.31
CA LYS A 36 -24.53 -20.94 29.16
C LYS A 36 -23.22 -20.33 29.63
N VAL A 37 -23.04 -19.03 29.38
CA VAL A 37 -22.26 -18.15 30.26
C VAL A 37 -23.13 -16.94 30.59
N ALA A 38 -23.27 -16.70 31.88
CA ALA A 38 -24.14 -15.71 32.48
C ALA A 38 -23.29 -14.59 33.12
N ILE A 39 -23.71 -13.33 32.86
CA ILE A 39 -23.71 -12.15 33.77
C ILE A 39 -22.33 -11.43 33.99
N PRO A 40 -22.24 -10.09 34.20
CA PRO A 40 -23.30 -9.09 34.49
C PRO A 40 -23.38 -7.85 33.59
N ALA A 41 -24.51 -7.16 33.79
CA ALA A 41 -24.84 -5.83 33.35
C ALA A 41 -24.15 -4.73 34.19
N GLU A 42 -23.68 -3.68 33.52
CA GLU A 42 -23.55 -2.34 34.08
C GLU A 42 -23.95 -1.33 32.98
N GLU A 43 -24.98 -0.55 33.28
CA GLU A 43 -25.38 0.64 32.52
C GLU A 43 -24.34 1.77 32.75
N PRO A 44 -24.24 2.74 31.83
CA PRO A 44 -24.94 3.97 32.15
C PRO A 44 -25.63 4.64 30.97
N HIS A 45 -26.77 5.24 31.30
CA HIS A 45 -27.49 6.21 30.50
C HIS A 45 -26.59 7.34 30.00
N THR A 46 -26.73 7.71 28.73
CA THR A 46 -26.47 9.09 28.30
C THR A 46 -27.49 9.48 27.26
N GLU A 47 -28.37 10.39 27.67
CA GLU A 47 -29.46 10.97 26.91
C GLU A 47 -28.92 11.73 25.70
N LEU A 48 -29.58 11.53 24.56
CA LEU A 48 -29.43 12.32 23.35
C LEU A 48 -30.01 13.71 23.59
N ALA A 49 -29.14 14.70 23.74
CA ALA A 49 -29.53 16.11 23.73
C ALA A 49 -29.80 16.58 22.30
N VAL A 50 -31.06 16.95 22.08
CA VAL A 50 -31.60 17.68 20.93
C VAL A 50 -30.92 19.05 20.83
N ILE A 51 -30.36 19.37 19.65
CA ILE A 51 -29.91 20.73 19.32
C ILE A 51 -31.01 21.40 18.47
N PRO A 52 -31.68 22.46 18.96
CA PRO A 52 -32.56 23.27 18.13
C PRO A 52 -31.75 24.32 17.33
N GLY A 53 -32.25 24.61 16.13
CA GLY A 53 -31.59 25.44 15.13
C GLY A 53 -31.41 26.91 15.51
N VAL A 54 -30.41 27.52 14.89
CA VAL A 54 -30.23 28.97 14.81
C VAL A 54 -29.85 29.31 13.36
N GLN A 55 -30.50 30.37 12.89
CA GLN A 55 -30.59 30.90 11.54
C GLN A 55 -29.25 31.36 10.94
N GLU A 56 -29.17 31.28 9.61
CA GLU A 56 -28.25 32.05 8.77
C GLU A 56 -28.44 33.56 8.99
N PRO A 57 -27.36 34.34 8.82
CA PRO A 57 -27.49 35.36 7.77
C PRO A 57 -26.27 35.45 6.84
N ASP A 58 -26.61 35.77 5.60
CA ASP A 58 -25.74 36.17 4.51
C ASP A 58 -24.81 37.34 4.85
N ALA A 59 -23.53 37.22 4.49
CA ALA A 59 -22.72 38.32 3.97
C ALA A 59 -21.46 37.79 3.28
N GLU A 60 -21.33 38.14 2.01
CA GLU A 60 -20.26 37.82 1.07
C GLU A 60 -18.87 38.42 1.42
N PRO A 61 -17.79 37.99 0.72
CA PRO A 61 -16.45 37.90 1.28
C PRO A 61 -15.58 39.12 0.97
N THR A 62 -14.82 39.59 1.95
CA THR A 62 -13.69 40.50 1.71
C THR A 62 -12.37 39.79 1.95
N SER A 63 -11.73 39.51 0.82
CA SER A 63 -10.29 39.38 0.58
C SER A 63 -9.39 39.97 1.69
N ALA A 64 -8.73 39.10 2.45
CA ALA A 64 -7.46 39.41 3.13
C ALA A 64 -6.48 38.27 2.86
N LYS A 65 -5.82 38.39 1.72
CA LYS A 65 -4.75 37.53 1.23
C LYS A 65 -3.55 37.63 2.19
N ALA A 66 -3.30 36.58 2.96
CA ALA A 66 -2.07 36.45 3.73
C ALA A 66 -0.87 36.48 2.76
N PRO A 67 0.17 37.29 3.01
CA PRO A 67 1.33 37.35 2.12
C PRO A 67 2.18 36.08 2.28
N ASP A 68 2.39 35.39 1.15
CA ASP A 68 3.30 34.25 1.02
C ASP A 68 4.72 34.62 1.50
N PRO A 69 5.46 33.70 2.15
CA PRO A 69 6.87 33.90 2.44
C PRO A 69 7.66 33.93 1.13
N VAL A 70 8.25 35.10 0.85
CA VAL A 70 9.11 35.37 -0.30
C VAL A 70 10.25 34.36 -0.37
N ARG A 71 10.16 33.45 -1.35
CA ARG A 71 11.23 32.57 -1.80
C ARG A 71 12.29 33.44 -2.50
N PRO A 72 13.57 33.45 -2.09
CA PRO A 72 14.57 34.20 -2.83
C PRO A 72 14.74 33.60 -4.24
N PRO A 73 14.84 34.44 -5.29
CA PRO A 73 14.99 33.97 -6.66
C PRO A 73 16.33 33.27 -6.85
N ALA A 74 16.28 32.11 -7.52
CA ALA A 74 17.46 31.44 -8.03
C ALA A 74 18.20 32.39 -8.99
N MET A 75 19.36 32.88 -8.56
CA MET A 75 20.31 33.55 -9.44
C MET A 75 20.92 32.48 -10.36
N THR A 76 20.32 32.31 -11.54
CA THR A 76 20.98 31.77 -12.72
C THR A 76 22.01 32.78 -13.19
N GLY A 77 23.25 32.60 -12.76
CA GLY A 77 24.42 33.31 -13.25
C GLY A 77 25.41 32.32 -13.84
N SER A 78 25.26 32.02 -15.13
CA SER A 78 26.32 31.48 -15.96
C SER A 78 27.48 32.48 -16.00
N ALA A 79 28.58 32.15 -15.35
CA ALA A 79 29.87 32.80 -15.58
C ALA A 79 30.95 31.72 -15.71
N LEU A 80 31.27 31.42 -16.97
CA LEU A 80 32.54 30.83 -17.38
C LEU A 80 33.68 31.56 -16.66
N ARG A 81 34.32 30.89 -15.70
CA ARG A 81 35.66 31.26 -15.24
C ARG A 81 36.64 30.23 -15.75
N THR A 82 37.26 30.61 -16.85
CA THR A 82 38.54 30.11 -17.34
C THR A 82 39.52 30.01 -16.17
N ARG A 83 39.97 28.78 -15.89
CA ARG A 83 41.13 28.57 -15.01
C ARG A 83 42.39 28.94 -15.79
N LYS A 84 42.87 30.17 -15.60
CA LYS A 84 44.30 30.48 -15.72
C LYS A 84 45.00 29.96 -14.45
N PRO A 85 46.14 29.28 -14.55
CA PRO A 85 46.98 28.97 -13.41
C PRO A 85 47.85 30.19 -13.05
N HIS A 86 47.72 30.70 -11.83
CA HIS A 86 48.77 31.41 -11.11
C HIS A 86 49.02 30.53 -9.87
N HIS A 87 50.23 30.23 -9.41
CA HIS A 87 51.39 31.09 -9.28
C HIS A 87 52.62 30.15 -9.13
N GLU A 88 53.60 30.27 -10.01
CA GLU A 88 54.97 29.82 -9.71
C GLU A 88 55.53 30.69 -8.59
N PRO A 89 56.21 30.13 -7.58
CA PRO A 89 57.08 30.90 -6.73
C PRO A 89 58.40 31.17 -7.46
N THR A 90 58.76 32.44 -7.45
CA THR A 90 59.97 33.07 -7.97
C THR A 90 61.25 32.43 -7.42
N ASP A 91 62.21 32.25 -8.31
CA ASP A 91 63.59 31.83 -8.08
C ASP A 91 64.29 32.52 -6.90
N PRO A 92 65.33 31.86 -6.36
CA PRO A 92 66.62 32.51 -6.31
C PRO A 92 67.65 31.75 -7.15
N MET A 93 68.24 32.49 -8.09
CA MET A 93 69.49 32.23 -8.82
C MET A 93 70.29 31.02 -8.32
N ARG A 94 70.35 29.96 -9.12
CA ARG A 94 71.49 29.03 -9.14
C ARG A 94 72.15 29.10 -10.51
N GLY A 95 73.42 29.51 -10.52
CA GLY A 95 74.21 29.74 -11.70
C GLY A 95 74.31 28.49 -12.59
N PHE A 96 74.34 28.74 -13.89
CA PHE A 96 74.76 27.80 -14.91
C PHE A 96 76.15 27.27 -14.57
N GLY A 97 76.23 25.98 -14.26
CA GLY A 97 77.47 25.22 -14.15
C GLY A 97 77.39 24.04 -15.09
N ALA A 98 78.05 24.17 -16.24
CA ALA A 98 78.34 23.07 -17.14
C ALA A 98 79.11 21.98 -16.38
N TRP A 99 78.53 20.79 -16.26
CA TRP A 99 79.22 19.59 -15.80
C TRP A 99 78.70 18.38 -16.60
N ASP A 100 78.99 18.39 -17.89
CA ASP A 100 79.43 17.17 -18.55
C ASP A 100 80.88 16.94 -18.13
N ASP A 101 81.09 15.98 -17.23
CA ASP A 101 82.29 15.14 -17.06
C ASP A 101 82.39 14.61 -15.61
N PRO A 102 82.36 13.29 -15.39
CA PRO A 102 82.90 12.68 -14.18
C PRO A 102 84.19 11.94 -14.53
N GLY A 103 85.20 12.70 -14.94
CA GLY A 103 86.60 12.26 -14.98
C GLY A 103 87.36 12.68 -13.71
N VAL A 104 86.77 12.67 -12.52
CA VAL A 104 87.53 12.89 -11.27
C VAL A 104 86.89 12.10 -10.12
N SER A 105 87.58 11.03 -9.71
CA SER A 105 87.28 10.30 -8.48
C SER A 105 87.68 11.13 -7.26
N VAL A 106 86.81 11.17 -6.25
CA VAL A 106 87.12 11.63 -4.89
C VAL A 106 87.95 10.54 -4.20
N PHE A 107 89.19 10.39 -4.66
CA PHE A 107 90.31 9.88 -3.89
C PHE A 107 91.52 10.67 -4.36
N ALA A 108 92.10 11.42 -3.44
CA ALA A 108 93.22 12.31 -3.66
C ALA A 108 94.39 11.59 -4.33
N THR A 109 94.81 12.06 -5.50
CA THR A 109 96.21 11.99 -5.93
C THR A 109 96.58 13.30 -6.61
N ALA A 110 97.40 14.07 -5.89
CA ALA A 110 98.17 15.15 -6.44
C ALA A 110 99.03 14.66 -7.61
N ALA A 111 99.37 15.59 -8.52
CA ALA A 111 100.25 15.38 -9.66
C ALA A 111 101.42 14.42 -9.34
N GLN A 112 101.47 13.29 -10.05
CA GLN A 112 102.57 12.35 -9.97
C GLN A 112 103.39 12.48 -11.25
N GLU A 113 104.53 13.14 -11.12
CA GLU A 113 105.62 13.14 -12.09
C GLU A 113 106.02 11.69 -12.47
N PRO A 114 106.59 11.46 -13.67
CA PRO A 114 107.10 10.14 -14.01
C PRO A 114 108.20 9.75 -13.03
N ILE A 115 107.99 8.67 -12.26
CA ILE A 115 109.01 8.10 -11.38
C ILE A 115 110.22 7.73 -12.23
N PRO A 116 111.40 8.34 -12.04
CA PRO A 116 112.61 7.89 -12.70
C PRO A 116 113.00 6.51 -12.17
N ASN A 117 113.47 5.65 -13.07
CA ASN A 117 113.95 4.30 -12.86
C ASN A 117 114.67 4.10 -11.50
N MET A 118 113.97 3.57 -10.49
CA MET A 118 114.50 3.36 -9.11
C MET A 118 115.51 2.22 -8.99
N LEU A 119 115.96 1.63 -10.12
CA LEU A 119 117.04 0.64 -10.17
C LEU A 119 118.45 1.27 -10.26
N SER A 120 118.57 2.60 -10.39
CA SER A 120 119.87 3.29 -10.50
C SER A 120 120.45 3.81 -9.16
N TYR A 121 119.74 3.67 -8.04
CA TYR A 121 120.17 4.19 -6.72
C TYR A 121 120.70 3.14 -5.73
N LEU A 122 120.84 1.87 -6.13
CA LEU A 122 121.42 0.85 -5.27
C LEU A 122 122.95 0.84 -5.40
N LYS A 123 123.59 1.50 -4.43
CA LYS A 123 125.02 1.42 -4.13
C LYS A 123 125.37 -0.01 -3.68
N PRO A 124 126.39 -0.68 -4.25
CA PRO A 124 126.80 -2.00 -3.77
C PRO A 124 127.56 -1.86 -2.44
N MET A 125 127.12 -2.61 -1.42
CA MET A 125 127.84 -2.79 -0.16
C MET A 125 128.67 -4.09 -0.21
N PRO A 126 129.83 -4.12 0.48
CA PRO A 126 130.82 -5.20 0.38
C PRO A 126 130.38 -6.46 1.13
N GLY A 127 130.91 -7.60 0.71
CA GLY A 127 130.36 -8.91 1.02
C GLY A 127 130.70 -9.51 2.39
N THR A 128 130.08 -10.65 2.64
CA THR A 128 130.61 -11.84 3.33
C THR A 128 129.63 -13.00 3.12
N ALA A 129 130.18 -14.21 2.95
CA ALA A 129 129.54 -15.54 2.82
C ALA A 129 128.78 -15.80 1.49
N CYS A 130 129.40 -16.44 0.50
CA CYS A 130 129.51 -17.91 0.36
C CYS A 130 128.16 -18.61 0.64
N ASP A 131 127.43 -18.97 -0.41
CA ASP A 131 127.44 -20.37 -0.88
C ASP A 131 126.80 -20.52 -2.27
N GLN A 132 127.58 -21.17 -3.14
CA GLN A 132 127.22 -21.93 -4.35
C GLN A 132 126.67 -21.11 -5.54
N ASP A 133 127.57 -20.58 -6.40
CA ASP A 133 128.16 -21.25 -7.58
C ASP A 133 127.12 -21.97 -8.45
N LYS A 134 126.99 -21.83 -9.77
CA LYS A 134 127.73 -21.24 -10.91
C LYS A 134 126.94 -21.74 -12.15
N ASP A 135 126.88 -21.17 -13.34
CA ASP A 135 127.62 -20.15 -14.05
C ASP A 135 126.70 -19.58 -15.17
N THR A 136 126.44 -18.28 -15.17
CA THR A 136 126.19 -17.53 -16.41
C THR A 136 127.38 -16.61 -16.64
N CYS A 137 128.07 -16.89 -17.75
CA CYS A 137 128.98 -16.05 -18.51
C CYS A 137 129.47 -14.74 -17.88
N LYS A 138 130.78 -14.67 -17.60
CA LYS A 138 131.56 -13.47 -17.96
C LYS A 138 132.26 -13.74 -19.30
N LEU A 139 131.51 -13.63 -20.40
CA LEU A 139 132.10 -13.30 -21.69
C LEU A 139 132.68 -11.90 -21.54
N LYS A 140 133.98 -11.84 -21.26
CA LYS A 140 134.75 -10.62 -21.39
C LYS A 140 134.59 -10.17 -22.84
N SER A 141 133.92 -9.05 -23.00
CA SER A 141 133.94 -8.21 -24.20
C SER A 141 135.40 -7.89 -24.54
N GLN A 142 135.99 -8.70 -25.41
CA GLN A 142 137.02 -8.24 -26.32
C GLN A 142 136.36 -8.10 -27.68
N LYS A 143 136.20 -6.85 -28.10
CA LYS A 143 135.61 -6.46 -29.37
C LYS A 143 136.53 -6.93 -30.49
N SER A 144 136.28 -8.11 -31.06
CA SER A 144 136.61 -8.35 -32.47
C SER A 144 135.44 -7.83 -33.30
N VAL A 145 135.71 -6.99 -34.31
CA VAL A 145 134.66 -6.40 -35.17
C VAL A 145 133.86 -7.48 -35.92
N ALA A 146 134.42 -8.70 -36.05
CA ALA A 146 133.79 -9.86 -36.68
C ALA A 146 132.69 -10.53 -35.84
N GLU A 147 132.75 -10.48 -34.51
CA GLU A 147 131.70 -11.08 -33.66
C GLU A 147 130.45 -10.20 -33.56
N ASN A 148 130.61 -8.89 -33.68
CA ASN A 148 129.51 -7.92 -33.64
C ASN A 148 128.66 -7.96 -34.93
N SER A 149 129.28 -8.28 -36.08
CA SER A 149 128.54 -8.53 -37.32
C SER A 149 127.77 -9.85 -37.27
N LEU A 150 128.36 -10.90 -36.70
CA LEU A 150 127.68 -12.18 -36.46
C LEU A 150 126.48 -12.03 -35.51
N PHE A 151 126.63 -11.28 -34.41
CA PHE A 151 125.52 -11.05 -33.49
C PHE A 151 124.39 -10.23 -34.13
N ARG A 152 124.73 -9.22 -34.95
CA ARG A 152 123.73 -8.48 -35.73
C ARG A 152 123.06 -9.37 -36.77
N LEU A 153 123.80 -10.23 -37.46
CA LEU A 153 123.25 -11.15 -38.45
C LEU A 153 122.32 -12.17 -37.80
N ILE A 154 122.72 -12.77 -36.68
CA ILE A 154 121.88 -13.72 -35.94
C ILE A 154 120.65 -13.01 -35.37
N LYS A 155 120.79 -11.79 -34.84
CA LYS A 155 119.64 -11.00 -34.40
C LYS A 155 118.69 -10.71 -35.56
N TYR A 156 119.20 -10.28 -36.71
CA TYR A 156 118.40 -10.07 -37.92
C TYR A 156 117.74 -11.36 -38.41
N GLN A 157 118.44 -12.50 -38.37
CA GLN A 157 117.88 -13.80 -38.75
C GLN A 157 116.83 -14.29 -37.76
N VAL A 158 116.97 -14.01 -36.47
CA VAL A 158 115.95 -14.34 -35.45
C VAL A 158 114.75 -13.41 -35.58
N GLU A 159 114.98 -12.13 -35.89
CA GLU A 159 113.91 -11.17 -36.19
C GLU A 159 113.19 -11.52 -37.50
N GLU A 160 113.91 -11.95 -38.54
CA GLU A 160 113.33 -12.49 -39.79
C GLU A 160 112.58 -13.80 -39.53
N LEU A 161 113.13 -14.75 -38.77
CA LEU A 161 112.43 -16.00 -38.44
C LEU A 161 111.20 -15.77 -37.55
N ALA A 162 111.24 -14.78 -36.67
CA ALA A 162 110.09 -14.37 -35.86
C ALA A 162 109.03 -13.66 -36.72
N ALA A 163 109.46 -12.80 -37.66
CA ALA A 163 108.60 -12.14 -38.63
C ALA A 163 107.98 -13.15 -39.61
N ASP A 164 108.75 -14.10 -40.12
CA ASP A 164 108.32 -15.19 -41.00
C ASP A 164 107.35 -16.14 -40.29
N ARG A 165 107.60 -16.45 -39.02
CA ARG A 165 106.60 -17.15 -38.19
C ARG A 165 105.33 -16.33 -37.99
N HIS A 166 105.40 -15.00 -38.01
CA HIS A 166 104.22 -14.14 -37.88
C HIS A 166 103.43 -14.02 -39.19
N THR A 167 104.12 -13.95 -40.33
CA THR A 167 103.55 -13.84 -41.68
C THR A 167 103.02 -15.19 -42.20
N HIS A 168 103.66 -16.31 -41.83
CA HIS A 168 103.28 -17.68 -42.21
C HIS A 168 102.65 -18.49 -41.06
N MET A 169 101.77 -17.86 -40.27
CA MET A 169 100.97 -18.59 -39.29
C MET A 169 99.93 -19.50 -39.96
N ASN A 170 99.74 -20.70 -39.41
CA ASN A 170 98.66 -21.60 -39.82
C ASN A 170 97.30 -20.91 -39.63
N PRO A 171 96.36 -21.00 -40.59
CA PRO A 171 95.07 -20.31 -40.52
C PRO A 171 94.25 -20.68 -39.27
N LYS A 172 94.37 -21.93 -38.79
CA LYS A 172 93.75 -22.36 -37.52
C LYS A 172 94.27 -21.60 -36.30
N GLN A 173 95.58 -21.33 -36.21
CA GLN A 173 96.17 -20.58 -35.10
C GLN A 173 95.87 -19.08 -35.17
N ARG A 174 95.66 -18.54 -36.38
CA ARG A 174 95.15 -17.16 -36.55
C ARG A 174 93.71 -17.03 -36.06
N LEU A 175 92.84 -17.99 -36.42
CA LEU A 175 91.45 -18.05 -35.95
C LEU A 175 91.38 -18.18 -34.42
N GLU A 176 92.15 -19.09 -33.82
CA GLU A 176 92.18 -19.26 -32.35
C GLU A 176 92.63 -17.97 -31.62
N ARG A 177 93.56 -17.20 -32.20
CA ARG A 177 93.96 -15.90 -31.65
C ARG A 177 92.91 -14.82 -31.83
N THR A 178 92.27 -14.72 -33.00
CA THR A 178 91.19 -13.74 -33.22
C THR A 178 89.98 -14.07 -32.35
N ASP A 179 89.63 -15.34 -32.20
CA ASP A 179 88.57 -15.79 -31.30
C ASP A 179 88.93 -15.51 -29.84
N GLY A 180 90.19 -15.71 -29.45
CA GLY A 180 90.71 -15.31 -28.14
C GLY A 180 90.61 -13.80 -27.87
N VAL A 181 90.88 -12.96 -28.87
CA VAL A 181 90.75 -11.50 -28.75
C VAL A 181 89.28 -11.07 -28.71
N ILE A 182 88.42 -11.67 -29.55
CA ILE A 182 86.98 -11.37 -29.58
C ILE A 182 86.32 -11.80 -28.27
N THR A 183 86.64 -12.98 -27.75
CA THR A 183 86.11 -13.46 -26.47
C THR A 183 86.59 -12.61 -25.30
N ALA A 184 87.85 -12.15 -25.30
CA ALA A 184 88.35 -11.21 -24.30
C ALA A 184 87.63 -9.86 -24.37
N ALA A 185 87.45 -9.30 -25.57
CA ALA A 185 86.71 -8.05 -25.78
C ALA A 185 85.24 -8.16 -25.36
N LEU A 186 84.58 -9.29 -25.69
CA LEU A 186 83.20 -9.56 -25.28
C LEU A 186 83.07 -9.76 -23.77
N ALA A 187 84.07 -10.39 -23.12
CA ALA A 187 84.13 -10.51 -21.68
C ALA A 187 84.29 -9.13 -21.00
N GLU A 188 85.13 -8.25 -21.55
CA GLU A 188 85.26 -6.86 -21.07
C GLU A 188 83.96 -6.07 -21.23
N GLU A 189 83.27 -6.18 -22.37
CA GLU A 189 81.99 -5.50 -22.59
C GLU A 189 80.89 -6.02 -21.65
N LEU A 190 80.78 -7.34 -21.47
CA LEU A 190 79.86 -7.93 -20.50
C LEU A 190 80.20 -7.49 -19.08
N HIS A 191 81.48 -7.40 -18.73
CA HIS A 191 81.90 -6.90 -17.43
C HIS A 191 81.50 -5.42 -17.26
N ARG A 192 81.71 -4.57 -18.27
CA ARG A 192 81.26 -3.17 -18.25
C ARG A 192 79.74 -3.06 -18.09
N GLN A 193 78.96 -3.90 -18.77
CA GLN A 193 77.50 -3.93 -18.62
C GLN A 193 77.07 -4.37 -17.21
N GLN A 194 77.71 -5.39 -16.64
CA GLN A 194 77.47 -5.85 -15.26
C GLN A 194 77.83 -4.78 -14.23
N VAL A 195 78.95 -4.07 -14.43
CA VAL A 195 79.35 -2.94 -13.57
C VAL A 195 78.34 -1.80 -13.69
N ALA A 196 77.87 -1.46 -14.90
CA ALA A 196 76.85 -0.44 -15.09
C ALA A 196 75.50 -0.82 -14.44
N ALA A 197 75.07 -2.09 -14.59
CA ALA A 197 73.85 -2.60 -13.99
C ALA A 197 73.94 -2.65 -12.46
N SER A 198 75.06 -3.09 -11.90
CA SER A 198 75.28 -3.10 -10.45
C SER A 198 75.35 -1.68 -9.88
N ARG A 199 76.01 -0.74 -10.58
CA ARG A 199 76.03 0.68 -10.21
C ARG A 199 74.61 1.27 -10.22
N ARG A 200 73.78 0.97 -11.22
CA ARG A 200 72.38 1.37 -11.27
C ARG A 200 71.59 0.83 -10.07
N ILE A 201 71.76 -0.44 -9.72
CA ILE A 201 71.11 -1.06 -8.55
C ILE A 201 71.57 -0.38 -7.26
N GLN A 202 72.88 -0.11 -7.12
CA GLN A 202 73.42 0.59 -5.96
C GLN A 202 72.86 2.01 -5.84
N LEU A 203 72.73 2.76 -6.95
CA LEU A 203 72.09 4.07 -6.95
C LEU A 203 70.63 3.99 -6.50
N HIS A 204 69.85 3.03 -7.02
CA HIS A 204 68.47 2.82 -6.57
C HIS A 204 68.35 2.44 -5.07
N ARG A 205 69.38 1.81 -4.48
CA ARG A 205 69.40 1.43 -3.06
C ARG A 205 69.89 2.54 -2.14
N ASN A 206 70.89 3.32 -2.58
CA ASN A 206 71.61 4.25 -1.71
C ASN A 206 71.09 5.70 -1.82
N VAL A 207 70.54 6.09 -2.97
CA VAL A 207 70.00 7.44 -3.17
C VAL A 207 68.60 7.53 -2.55
N ASN A 208 68.42 8.44 -1.59
CA ASN A 208 67.15 8.64 -0.88
C ASN A 208 66.01 9.05 -1.82
N ASP A 209 66.27 9.93 -2.77
CA ASP A 209 65.25 10.45 -3.69
C ASP A 209 64.71 9.35 -4.62
N LEU A 210 65.56 8.45 -5.11
CA LEU A 210 65.14 7.31 -5.93
C LEU A 210 64.32 6.28 -5.12
N ARG A 211 64.67 6.08 -3.84
CA ARG A 211 63.88 5.22 -2.93
C ARG A 211 62.51 5.83 -2.65
N ARG A 212 62.47 7.14 -2.40
CA ARG A 212 61.22 7.87 -2.18
C ARG A 212 60.34 7.85 -3.42
N LEU A 213 60.91 8.12 -4.60
CA LEU A 213 60.19 8.06 -5.87
C LEU A 213 59.66 6.65 -6.14
N LYS A 214 60.44 5.60 -5.86
CA LYS A 214 59.96 4.21 -5.97
C LYS A 214 58.79 3.94 -5.02
N ALA A 215 58.87 4.37 -3.77
CA ALA A 215 57.78 4.23 -2.81
C ALA A 215 56.53 5.00 -3.25
N GLU A 216 56.68 6.21 -3.82
CA GLU A 216 55.58 7.01 -4.37
C GLU A 216 54.94 6.32 -5.59
N VAL A 217 55.74 5.70 -6.47
CA VAL A 217 55.22 4.91 -7.61
C VAL A 217 54.50 3.65 -7.13
N ASP A 218 55.06 2.93 -6.15
CA ASP A 218 54.43 1.74 -5.57
C ASP A 218 53.11 2.10 -4.85
N GLN A 219 53.07 3.25 -4.15
CA GLN A 219 51.85 3.81 -3.56
C GLN A 219 50.83 4.22 -4.63
N ALA A 220 51.26 4.86 -5.71
CA ALA A 220 50.37 5.23 -6.82
C ALA A 220 49.81 3.98 -7.53
N HIS A 221 50.64 2.96 -7.72
CA HIS A 221 50.23 1.70 -8.33
C HIS A 221 49.23 0.95 -7.45
N THR A 222 49.50 0.82 -6.15
CA THR A 222 48.56 0.20 -5.20
C THR A 222 47.25 0.98 -5.10
N ALA A 223 47.31 2.32 -5.06
CA ALA A 223 46.10 3.16 -5.08
C ALA A 223 45.28 2.97 -6.36
N LEU A 224 45.93 2.80 -7.51
CA LEU A 224 45.27 2.50 -8.79
C LEU A 224 44.61 1.12 -8.76
N VAL A 225 45.30 0.09 -8.27
CA VAL A 225 44.76 -1.27 -8.14
C VAL A 225 43.55 -1.27 -7.20
N VAL A 226 43.65 -0.61 -6.03
CA VAL A 226 42.52 -0.48 -5.08
C VAL A 226 41.34 0.25 -5.71
N ARG A 227 41.60 1.30 -6.50
CA ARG A 227 40.52 2.00 -7.21
C ARG A 227 39.86 1.12 -8.25
N GLN A 228 40.62 0.30 -8.98
CA GLN A 228 40.07 -0.64 -9.95
C GLN A 228 39.20 -1.69 -9.27
N THR A 229 39.64 -2.27 -8.14
CA THR A 229 38.86 -3.25 -7.40
C THR A 229 37.58 -2.67 -6.81
N ILE A 230 37.61 -1.42 -6.31
CA ILE A 230 36.38 -0.72 -5.86
C ILE A 230 35.39 -0.57 -7.02
N LEU A 231 35.85 -0.14 -8.20
CA LEU A 231 34.98 0.02 -9.38
C LEU A 231 34.41 -1.33 -9.86
N GLU A 232 35.19 -2.40 -9.80
CA GLU A 232 34.72 -3.74 -10.13
C GLU A 232 33.65 -4.23 -9.14
N ASN A 233 33.86 -4.02 -7.83
CA ASN A 233 32.87 -4.35 -6.80
C ASN A 233 31.58 -3.55 -6.97
N GLU A 234 31.67 -2.26 -7.31
CA GLU A 234 30.49 -1.43 -7.60
C GLU A 234 29.72 -1.94 -8.83
N ARG A 235 30.43 -2.35 -9.89
CA ARG A 235 29.81 -2.97 -11.08
C ARG A 235 29.13 -4.29 -10.73
N GLN A 236 29.79 -5.18 -10.01
CA GLN A 236 29.20 -6.45 -9.59
C GLN A 236 27.97 -6.23 -8.69
N ALA A 237 28.03 -5.30 -7.75
CA ALA A 237 26.88 -4.96 -6.91
C ALA A 237 25.70 -4.40 -7.73
N ALA A 238 25.97 -3.57 -8.73
CA ALA A 238 24.94 -3.07 -9.65
C ALA A 238 24.30 -4.20 -10.47
N GLU A 239 25.11 -5.13 -11.00
CA GLU A 239 24.61 -6.30 -11.74
C GLU A 239 23.76 -7.22 -10.86
N ILE A 240 24.17 -7.47 -9.60
CA ILE A 240 23.40 -8.28 -8.66
C ILE A 240 22.05 -7.62 -8.38
N LYS A 241 22.03 -6.33 -8.06
CA LYS A 241 20.79 -5.57 -7.84
C LYS A 241 19.87 -5.59 -9.06
N GLN A 242 20.44 -5.51 -10.27
CA GLN A 242 19.65 -5.59 -11.50
C GLN A 242 19.07 -6.99 -11.71
N LYS A 243 19.84 -8.05 -11.41
CA LYS A 243 19.34 -9.43 -11.44
C LYS A 243 18.23 -9.66 -10.41
N GLU A 244 18.38 -9.17 -9.18
CA GLU A 244 17.36 -9.23 -8.14
C GLU A 244 16.07 -8.50 -8.55
N ARG A 245 16.20 -7.29 -9.11
CA ARG A 245 15.06 -6.53 -9.64
C ARG A 245 14.35 -7.29 -10.75
N ASN A 246 15.09 -7.93 -11.66
CA ASN A 246 14.51 -8.73 -12.74
C ASN A 246 13.80 -9.98 -12.20
N LYS A 247 14.35 -10.65 -11.19
CA LYS A 247 13.70 -11.78 -10.50
C LYS A 247 12.40 -11.34 -9.81
N ALA A 248 12.42 -10.25 -9.05
CA ALA A 248 11.23 -9.71 -8.39
C ALA A 248 10.14 -9.30 -9.39
N LEU A 249 10.53 -8.73 -10.55
CA LEU A 249 9.58 -8.42 -11.63
C LEU A 249 8.99 -9.69 -12.28
N ALA A 250 9.78 -10.76 -12.41
CA ALA A 250 9.30 -12.03 -12.93
C ALA A 250 8.32 -12.71 -11.95
N GLU A 251 8.65 -12.74 -10.65
CA GLU A 251 7.78 -13.24 -9.58
C GLU A 251 6.47 -12.46 -9.52
N LYS A 252 6.53 -11.13 -9.61
CA LYS A 252 5.32 -10.29 -9.66
C LYS A 252 4.43 -10.63 -10.86
N ARG A 253 5.02 -10.85 -12.04
CA ARG A 253 4.26 -11.25 -13.24
C ARG A 253 3.63 -12.64 -13.09
N GLN A 254 4.32 -13.57 -12.44
CA GLN A 254 3.77 -14.90 -12.15
C GLN A 254 2.58 -14.80 -11.18
N LEU A 255 2.71 -14.04 -10.09
CA LEU A 255 1.61 -13.80 -9.15
C LEU A 255 0.41 -13.12 -9.83
N GLU A 256 0.64 -12.13 -10.70
CA GLU A 256 -0.43 -11.49 -11.47
C GLU A 256 -1.14 -12.48 -12.42
N GLN A 257 -0.41 -13.42 -13.03
CA GLN A 257 -0.98 -14.47 -13.87
C GLN A 257 -1.79 -15.47 -13.05
N GLU A 258 -1.29 -15.89 -11.88
CA GLU A 258 -1.99 -16.78 -10.96
C GLU A 258 -3.29 -16.14 -10.46
N GLN A 259 -3.25 -14.86 -10.05
CA GLN A 259 -4.45 -14.12 -9.62
C GLN A 259 -5.49 -14.03 -10.73
N ARG A 260 -5.09 -13.70 -11.97
CA ARG A 260 -6.02 -13.67 -13.11
C ARG A 260 -6.61 -15.05 -13.38
N ALA A 261 -5.82 -16.12 -13.28
CA ALA A 261 -6.31 -17.48 -13.46
C ALA A 261 -7.30 -17.88 -12.35
N GLU A 262 -7.06 -17.48 -11.10
CA GLU A 262 -7.99 -17.69 -9.99
C GLU A 262 -9.30 -16.91 -10.16
N GLU A 263 -9.24 -15.66 -10.59
CA GLU A 263 -10.41 -14.84 -10.89
C GLU A 263 -11.25 -15.44 -12.01
N MET A 264 -10.60 -15.91 -13.09
CA MET A 264 -11.28 -16.61 -14.18
C MET A 264 -11.94 -17.91 -13.69
N LYS A 265 -11.26 -18.69 -12.84
CA LYS A 265 -11.85 -19.90 -12.22
C LYS A 265 -13.04 -19.56 -11.33
N LYS A 266 -12.97 -18.50 -10.52
CA LYS A 266 -14.09 -18.02 -9.69
C LYS A 266 -15.26 -17.56 -10.57
N GLY A 267 -15.00 -16.83 -11.65
CA GLY A 267 -15.99 -16.41 -12.63
C GLY A 267 -16.68 -17.59 -13.32
N LEU A 268 -15.90 -18.58 -13.76
CA LEU A 268 -16.43 -19.82 -14.36
C LEU A 268 -17.31 -20.58 -13.36
N LYS A 269 -16.84 -20.80 -12.11
CA LYS A 269 -17.64 -21.44 -11.06
C LYS A 269 -18.95 -20.67 -10.80
N ALA A 270 -18.88 -19.35 -10.66
CA ALA A 270 -20.09 -18.54 -10.47
C ALA A 270 -21.05 -18.66 -11.66
N SER A 271 -20.52 -18.73 -12.89
CA SER A 271 -21.34 -18.90 -14.09
C SER A 271 -22.01 -20.29 -14.14
N THR A 272 -21.31 -21.36 -13.76
CA THR A 272 -21.88 -22.71 -13.69
C THR A 272 -22.95 -22.79 -12.62
N PHE A 273 -22.68 -22.26 -11.41
CA PHE A 273 -23.69 -22.18 -10.35
C PHE A 273 -24.95 -21.43 -10.78
N ARG A 274 -24.82 -20.31 -11.51
CA ARG A 274 -25.97 -19.58 -12.05
C ARG A 274 -26.76 -20.41 -13.07
N ARG A 275 -26.07 -21.14 -13.96
CA ARG A 275 -26.73 -22.03 -14.93
C ARG A 275 -27.47 -23.16 -14.22
N ASP A 276 -26.83 -23.81 -13.25
CA ASP A 276 -27.45 -24.89 -12.47
C ASP A 276 -28.68 -24.39 -11.71
N LEU A 277 -28.61 -23.19 -11.14
CA LEU A 277 -29.73 -22.57 -10.43
C LEU A 277 -30.88 -22.21 -11.39
N ILE A 278 -30.58 -21.76 -12.61
CA ILE A 278 -31.61 -21.56 -13.66
C ILE A 278 -32.26 -22.89 -14.02
N ILE A 279 -31.47 -23.96 -14.20
CA ILE A 279 -31.97 -25.31 -14.51
C ILE A 279 -32.91 -25.80 -13.40
N GLN A 280 -32.51 -25.67 -12.14
CA GLN A 280 -33.36 -26.03 -11.00
C GLN A 280 -34.66 -25.23 -10.95
N ILE A 281 -34.61 -23.93 -11.26
CA ILE A 281 -35.82 -23.10 -11.34
C ILE A 281 -36.72 -23.55 -12.49
N THR A 282 -36.16 -23.88 -13.66
CA THR A 282 -36.94 -24.37 -14.80
C THR A 282 -37.57 -25.73 -14.50
N GLU A 283 -36.83 -26.67 -13.92
CA GLU A 283 -37.36 -27.98 -13.49
C GLU A 283 -38.47 -27.81 -12.44
N ALA A 284 -38.30 -26.91 -11.47
CA ALA A 284 -39.33 -26.61 -10.48
C ALA A 284 -40.57 -25.92 -11.06
N ARG A 285 -40.42 -25.15 -12.14
CA ARG A 285 -41.55 -24.57 -12.88
C ARG A 285 -42.29 -25.64 -13.68
N GLU A 286 -41.57 -26.51 -14.37
CA GLU A 286 -42.16 -27.63 -15.13
C GLU A 286 -42.91 -28.60 -14.20
N LYS A 287 -42.34 -28.94 -13.04
CA LYS A 287 -43.02 -29.75 -12.02
C LYS A 287 -44.33 -29.09 -11.57
N ARG A 288 -44.29 -27.81 -11.18
CA ARG A 288 -45.50 -27.08 -10.79
C ARG A 288 -46.55 -27.02 -11.91
N GLN A 289 -46.13 -26.88 -13.17
CA GLN A 289 -47.07 -26.92 -14.30
C GLN A 289 -47.70 -28.30 -14.48
N LYS A 290 -46.92 -29.37 -14.35
CA LYS A 290 -47.44 -30.75 -14.39
C LYS A 290 -48.41 -31.02 -13.24
N ASP A 291 -48.07 -30.59 -12.03
CA ASP A 291 -48.93 -30.72 -10.85
C ASP A 291 -50.24 -29.94 -11.01
N GLN A 292 -50.17 -28.72 -11.57
CA GLN A 292 -51.37 -27.93 -11.90
C GLN A 292 -52.24 -28.61 -12.96
N GLN A 293 -51.64 -29.18 -14.00
CA GLN A 293 -52.38 -29.93 -15.02
C GLN A 293 -53.06 -31.16 -14.43
N ALA A 294 -52.35 -31.94 -13.61
CA ALA A 294 -52.90 -33.10 -12.92
C ALA A 294 -54.07 -32.71 -12.00
N MET A 295 -53.92 -31.66 -11.17
CA MET A 295 -54.99 -31.15 -10.29
C MET A 295 -56.21 -30.68 -11.09
N VAL A 296 -56.00 -30.03 -12.24
CA VAL A 296 -57.10 -29.61 -13.13
C VAL A 296 -57.80 -30.82 -13.76
N GLU A 297 -57.05 -31.85 -14.17
CA GLU A 297 -57.61 -33.09 -14.71
C GLU A 297 -58.41 -33.87 -13.67
N GLU A 298 -57.88 -34.00 -12.45
CA GLU A 298 -58.56 -34.61 -11.30
C GLU A 298 -59.83 -33.84 -10.97
N GLY A 299 -59.77 -32.51 -10.81
CA GLY A 299 -60.97 -31.69 -10.57
C GLY A 299 -62.01 -31.78 -11.69
N ARG A 300 -61.58 -31.96 -12.96
CA ARG A 300 -62.50 -32.22 -14.08
C ARG A 300 -63.12 -33.61 -14.05
N ARG A 301 -62.43 -34.62 -13.51
CA ARG A 301 -62.99 -35.97 -13.31
C ARG A 301 -63.98 -35.97 -12.16
N GLU A 302 -63.60 -35.42 -11.01
CA GLU A 302 -64.47 -35.29 -9.83
C GLU A 302 -65.76 -34.54 -10.17
N ARG A 303 -65.68 -33.45 -10.94
CA ARG A 303 -66.86 -32.72 -11.40
C ARG A 303 -67.77 -33.56 -12.28
N ARG A 304 -67.21 -34.38 -13.19
CA ARG A 304 -68.01 -35.28 -14.04
C ARG A 304 -68.70 -36.36 -13.21
N GLU A 305 -67.99 -36.96 -12.27
CA GLU A 305 -68.55 -37.96 -11.36
C GLU A 305 -69.64 -37.37 -10.47
N PHE A 306 -69.45 -36.16 -9.96
CA PHE A 306 -70.46 -35.47 -9.17
C PHE A 306 -71.70 -35.14 -9.98
N LEU A 307 -71.54 -34.63 -11.21
CA LEU A 307 -72.67 -34.35 -12.11
C LEU A 307 -73.45 -35.62 -12.46
N ALA A 308 -72.76 -36.73 -12.74
CA ALA A 308 -73.39 -38.02 -13.00
C ALA A 308 -74.20 -38.51 -11.79
N LYS A 309 -73.65 -38.41 -10.57
CA LYS A 309 -74.37 -38.75 -9.33
C LYS A 309 -75.62 -37.87 -9.14
N VAL A 310 -75.52 -36.56 -9.37
CA VAL A 310 -76.67 -35.65 -9.28
C VAL A 310 -77.74 -35.98 -10.32
N GLU A 311 -77.36 -36.38 -11.53
CA GLU A 311 -78.30 -36.82 -12.56
C GLU A 311 -78.98 -38.14 -12.17
N GLU A 312 -78.24 -39.11 -11.65
CA GLU A 312 -78.78 -40.36 -11.11
C GLU A 312 -79.76 -40.10 -9.96
N ASP A 313 -79.39 -39.24 -8.99
CA ASP A 313 -80.24 -38.85 -7.86
C ASP A 313 -81.53 -38.17 -8.36
N ARG A 314 -81.44 -37.28 -9.35
CA ARG A 314 -82.63 -36.66 -9.96
C ARG A 314 -83.53 -37.67 -10.64
N ILE A 315 -82.97 -38.65 -11.36
CA ILE A 315 -83.74 -39.73 -11.99
C ILE A 315 -84.44 -40.57 -10.91
N GLN A 316 -83.74 -40.92 -9.83
CA GLN A 316 -84.31 -41.66 -8.71
C GLN A 316 -85.45 -40.87 -8.04
N ASP A 317 -85.28 -39.57 -7.84
CA ASP A 317 -86.31 -38.73 -7.25
C ASP A 317 -87.53 -38.59 -8.16
N ILE A 318 -87.35 -38.48 -9.48
CA ILE A 318 -88.45 -38.52 -10.45
C ILE A 318 -89.18 -39.86 -10.37
N ILE A 319 -88.47 -40.98 -10.25
CA ILE A 319 -89.07 -42.31 -10.08
C ILE A 319 -89.85 -42.39 -8.77
N LYS A 320 -89.30 -41.91 -7.65
CA LYS A 320 -89.99 -41.85 -6.36
C LYS A 320 -91.25 -41.00 -6.43
N LEU A 321 -91.18 -39.84 -7.09
CA LEU A 321 -92.29 -38.91 -7.25
C LEU A 321 -93.37 -39.47 -8.20
N ALA A 322 -92.98 -40.23 -9.22
CA ALA A 322 -93.91 -40.96 -10.07
C ALA A 322 -94.59 -42.11 -9.30
N LYS A 323 -93.87 -42.82 -8.42
CA LYS A 323 -94.45 -43.85 -7.54
C LYS A 323 -95.44 -43.23 -6.54
N SER A 324 -95.03 -42.17 -5.83
CA SER A 324 -95.92 -41.47 -4.90
C SER A 324 -97.13 -40.87 -5.61
N ARG A 325 -96.98 -40.38 -6.85
CA ARG A 325 -98.12 -39.94 -7.67
C ARG A 325 -99.07 -41.09 -8.02
N ARG A 326 -98.57 -42.30 -8.33
CA ARG A 326 -99.43 -43.48 -8.56
C ARG A 326 -100.15 -43.88 -7.29
N GLU A 327 -99.44 -43.97 -6.17
CA GLU A 327 -100.01 -44.28 -4.85
C GLU A 327 -101.07 -43.24 -4.44
N LEU A 328 -100.81 -41.95 -4.69
CA LEU A 328 -101.78 -40.86 -4.47
C LEU A 328 -102.96 -40.95 -5.44
N MET A 329 -102.76 -41.33 -6.70
CA MET A 329 -103.86 -41.53 -7.66
C MET A 329 -104.73 -42.74 -7.29
N GLU A 330 -104.13 -43.85 -6.85
CA GLU A 330 -104.83 -45.01 -6.32
C GLU A 330 -105.57 -44.66 -5.03
N GLY A 331 -104.93 -43.93 -4.11
CA GLY A 331 -105.56 -43.38 -2.91
C GLY A 331 -106.68 -42.39 -3.23
N LEU A 332 -106.54 -41.60 -4.28
CA LEU A 332 -107.57 -40.67 -4.76
C LEU A 332 -108.70 -41.43 -5.45
N GLN A 333 -108.45 -42.52 -6.17
CA GLN A 333 -109.50 -43.41 -6.69
C GLN A 333 -110.26 -44.10 -5.56
N GLN A 334 -109.57 -44.58 -4.53
CA GLN A 334 -110.18 -45.13 -3.33
C GLN A 334 -110.99 -44.07 -2.58
N SER A 335 -110.43 -42.86 -2.44
CA SER A 335 -111.11 -41.71 -1.83
C SER A 335 -112.28 -41.21 -2.67
N VAL A 336 -112.21 -41.26 -4.00
CA VAL A 336 -113.32 -40.93 -4.92
C VAL A 336 -114.40 -42.00 -4.85
N ALA A 337 -114.05 -43.29 -4.73
CA ALA A 337 -115.01 -44.36 -4.51
C ALA A 337 -115.69 -44.25 -3.13
N GLN A 338 -114.94 -43.89 -2.09
CA GLN A 338 -115.48 -43.54 -0.77
C GLN A 338 -116.29 -42.24 -0.82
N SER A 339 -115.89 -41.26 -1.63
CA SER A 339 -116.59 -39.98 -1.82
C SER A 339 -117.85 -40.15 -2.65
N SER A 340 -117.92 -41.07 -3.62
CA SER A 340 -119.15 -41.41 -4.32
C SER A 340 -120.11 -42.14 -3.39
N ALA A 341 -119.61 -43.07 -2.58
CA ALA A 341 -120.39 -43.71 -1.51
C ALA A 341 -120.89 -42.68 -0.47
N ASN A 342 -120.03 -41.73 -0.08
CA ASN A 342 -120.40 -40.65 0.83
C ASN A 342 -121.25 -39.56 0.16
N ARG A 343 -121.16 -39.36 -1.16
CA ARG A 343 -122.01 -38.46 -1.96
C ARG A 343 -123.40 -39.05 -2.13
N GLU A 344 -123.57 -40.37 -2.21
CA GLU A 344 -124.89 -40.99 -2.11
C GLU A 344 -125.54 -40.75 -0.73
N VAL A 345 -124.72 -40.69 0.33
CA VAL A 345 -125.16 -40.36 1.70
C VAL A 345 -125.39 -38.85 1.90
N THR A 346 -124.54 -37.99 1.32
CA THR A 346 -124.56 -36.53 1.51
C THR A 346 -125.33 -35.75 0.43
N ALA A 347 -125.68 -36.36 -0.71
CA ALA A 347 -126.61 -35.80 -1.70
C ALA A 347 -128.04 -35.64 -1.15
N LYS A 348 -128.33 -36.26 0.00
CA LYS A 348 -129.54 -36.02 0.80
C LYS A 348 -129.45 -34.81 1.74
N ALA A 349 -128.27 -34.20 1.94
CA ALA A 349 -128.05 -33.33 3.11
C ALA A 349 -127.64 -31.87 2.83
N SER A 350 -127.15 -31.46 1.65
CA SER A 350 -126.90 -30.02 1.45
C SER A 350 -126.83 -29.57 0.00
N LYS A 351 -127.87 -28.87 -0.46
CA LYS A 351 -127.79 -27.90 -1.55
C LYS A 351 -127.99 -26.51 -0.96
N GLY A 352 -127.02 -25.62 -1.20
CA GLY A 352 -127.21 -24.18 -1.09
C GLY A 352 -126.43 -23.51 0.03
N LYS A 353 -125.19 -23.09 -0.26
CA LYS A 353 -124.61 -21.87 0.33
C LYS A 353 -123.85 -21.10 -0.76
N PRO A 354 -123.88 -19.75 -0.76
CA PRO A 354 -123.35 -18.93 -1.83
C PRO A 354 -121.82 -18.77 -1.72
N GLU A 355 -121.12 -18.89 -2.86
CA GLU A 355 -119.65 -18.83 -3.00
C GLU A 355 -119.03 -17.43 -2.76
N ARG A 356 -119.84 -16.43 -2.40
CA ARG A 356 -119.42 -15.02 -2.31
C ARG A 356 -118.51 -14.72 -1.11
N GLY A 357 -118.55 -15.53 -0.04
CA GLY A 357 -117.65 -15.38 1.11
C GLY A 357 -116.22 -15.88 0.90
N ILE A 358 -116.00 -16.74 -0.10
CA ILE A 358 -114.66 -17.30 -0.40
C ILE A 358 -113.80 -16.25 -1.12
N LEU A 359 -114.41 -15.46 -2.01
CA LEU A 359 -113.74 -14.37 -2.74
C LEU A 359 -113.37 -13.18 -1.85
N ASP A 360 -114.24 -12.78 -0.90
CA ASP A 360 -113.90 -11.73 0.08
C ASP A 360 -112.85 -12.19 1.10
N ALA A 361 -112.80 -13.50 1.43
CA ALA A 361 -111.75 -14.06 2.29
C ALA A 361 -110.38 -14.19 1.59
N LEU A 362 -110.35 -14.28 0.25
CA LEU A 362 -109.12 -14.39 -0.56
C LEU A 362 -108.38 -13.06 -0.74
N GLY A 363 -109.08 -11.92 -0.71
CA GLY A 363 -108.48 -10.58 -0.86
C GLY A 363 -107.42 -10.27 0.20
N PRO A 364 -107.70 -10.43 1.50
CA PRO A 364 -106.71 -10.22 2.58
C PRO A 364 -105.52 -11.18 2.50
N VAL A 365 -105.76 -12.44 2.10
CA VAL A 365 -104.72 -13.48 2.02
C VAL A 365 -103.77 -13.23 0.84
N THR A 366 -104.31 -12.79 -0.30
CA THR A 366 -103.48 -12.44 -1.46
C THR A 366 -102.70 -11.15 -1.22
N ALA A 367 -103.30 -10.15 -0.56
CA ALA A 367 -102.62 -8.91 -0.16
C ALA A 367 -101.46 -9.15 0.83
N THR A 368 -101.63 -10.06 1.80
CA THR A 368 -100.55 -10.41 2.74
C THR A 368 -99.42 -11.16 2.05
N TYR A 369 -99.71 -12.08 1.11
CA TYR A 369 -98.70 -12.76 0.31
C TYR A 369 -97.88 -11.78 -0.54
N VAL A 370 -98.54 -10.86 -1.25
CA VAL A 370 -97.85 -9.83 -2.05
C VAL A 370 -97.04 -8.89 -1.15
N GLY A 371 -97.56 -8.55 0.02
CA GLY A 371 -96.83 -7.77 1.03
C GLY A 371 -95.59 -8.48 1.57
N MET A 372 -95.70 -9.78 1.85
CA MET A 372 -94.57 -10.60 2.29
C MET A 372 -93.52 -10.78 1.20
N GLU A 373 -93.91 -11.02 -0.06
CA GLU A 373 -92.96 -11.10 -1.17
C GLU A 373 -92.22 -9.77 -1.40
N ARG A 374 -92.92 -8.63 -1.30
CA ARG A 374 -92.28 -7.31 -1.42
C ARG A 374 -91.27 -7.07 -0.31
N LYS A 375 -91.61 -7.42 0.94
CA LYS A 375 -90.66 -7.35 2.07
C LYS A 375 -89.45 -8.25 1.83
N ARG A 376 -89.67 -9.49 1.43
CA ARG A 376 -88.58 -10.45 1.13
C ARG A 376 -87.62 -9.93 0.05
N ARG A 377 -88.15 -9.32 -1.02
CA ARG A 377 -87.31 -8.68 -2.05
C ARG A 377 -86.53 -7.48 -1.52
N HIS A 378 -87.12 -6.69 -0.63
CA HIS A 378 -86.43 -5.56 -0.01
C HIS A 378 -85.29 -6.04 0.89
N ASP A 379 -85.56 -7.03 1.75
CA ASP A 379 -84.55 -7.66 2.61
C ASP A 379 -83.41 -8.29 1.79
N GLU A 380 -83.71 -8.89 0.63
CA GLU A 380 -82.69 -9.41 -0.30
C GLU A 380 -81.81 -8.31 -0.90
N ILE A 381 -82.38 -7.14 -1.20
CA ILE A 381 -81.63 -5.98 -1.71
C ILE A 381 -80.74 -5.41 -0.61
N GLU A 382 -81.27 -5.20 0.60
CA GLU A 382 -80.47 -4.73 1.74
C GLU A 382 -79.33 -5.70 2.09
N ALA A 383 -79.59 -7.01 2.06
CA ALA A 383 -78.55 -8.01 2.28
C ALA A 383 -77.45 -7.97 1.20
N ARG A 384 -77.81 -7.67 -0.06
CA ARG A 384 -76.83 -7.48 -1.15
C ARG A 384 -76.01 -6.22 -0.94
N ASP A 385 -76.62 -5.12 -0.53
CA ASP A 385 -75.94 -3.85 -0.29
C ASP A 385 -74.96 -3.96 0.88
N ILE A 386 -75.36 -4.60 1.98
CA ILE A 386 -74.49 -4.88 3.13
C ILE A 386 -73.30 -5.77 2.71
N ASN A 387 -73.54 -6.81 1.92
CA ASN A 387 -72.48 -7.68 1.42
C ASN A 387 -71.54 -6.96 0.45
N ALA A 388 -72.07 -6.10 -0.43
CA ALA A 388 -71.27 -5.29 -1.34
C ALA A 388 -70.39 -4.29 -0.57
N ALA A 389 -70.93 -3.63 0.46
CA ALA A 389 -70.16 -2.74 1.33
C ALA A 389 -69.04 -3.49 2.08
N ARG A 390 -69.35 -4.69 2.60
CA ARG A 390 -68.36 -5.54 3.27
C ARG A 390 -67.23 -5.99 2.34
N LEU A 391 -67.57 -6.42 1.12
CA LEU A 391 -66.59 -6.77 0.09
C LEU A 391 -65.76 -5.55 -0.33
N GLY A 392 -66.38 -4.37 -0.45
CA GLY A 392 -65.69 -3.11 -0.73
C GLY A 392 -64.66 -2.76 0.34
N PHE A 393 -65.01 -2.93 1.62
CA PHE A 393 -64.08 -2.73 2.73
C PHE A 393 -62.91 -3.72 2.68
N GLN A 394 -63.18 -5.00 2.45
CA GLN A 394 -62.14 -6.03 2.31
C GLN A 394 -61.19 -5.74 1.14
N LEU A 395 -61.71 -5.28 -0.01
CA LEU A 395 -60.88 -4.89 -1.15
C LEU A 395 -60.03 -3.65 -0.84
N SER A 396 -60.57 -2.68 -0.11
CA SER A 396 -59.80 -1.51 0.35
C SER A 396 -58.66 -1.92 1.29
N GLN A 397 -58.92 -2.86 2.19
CA GLN A 397 -57.90 -3.38 3.11
C GLN A 397 -56.79 -4.12 2.36
N ILE A 398 -57.14 -4.99 1.41
CA ILE A 398 -56.16 -5.70 0.57
C ILE A 398 -55.30 -4.71 -0.22
N LYS A 399 -55.89 -3.64 -0.78
CA LYS A 399 -55.14 -2.60 -1.48
C LYS A 399 -54.13 -1.90 -0.58
N HIS A 400 -54.54 -1.50 0.62
CA HIS A 400 -53.60 -0.89 1.58
C HIS A 400 -52.49 -1.85 2.03
N GLU A 401 -52.78 -3.13 2.19
CA GLU A 401 -51.75 -4.13 2.51
C GLU A 401 -50.74 -4.30 1.36
N ILE A 402 -51.19 -4.25 0.11
CA ILE A 402 -50.32 -4.29 -1.07
C ILE A 402 -49.44 -3.03 -1.11
N GLU A 403 -50.04 -1.84 -0.98
CA GLU A 403 -49.32 -0.56 -0.96
C GLU A 403 -48.26 -0.52 0.16
N ALA A 404 -48.61 -0.99 1.37
CA ALA A 404 -47.68 -1.05 2.49
C ALA A 404 -46.50 -2.02 2.22
N ARG A 405 -46.76 -3.16 1.55
CA ARG A 405 -45.71 -4.10 1.15
C ARG A 405 -44.80 -3.50 0.07
N GLU A 406 -45.36 -2.79 -0.91
CA GLU A 406 -44.59 -2.10 -1.94
C GLU A 406 -43.71 -0.98 -1.34
N GLN A 407 -44.24 -0.21 -0.40
CA GLN A 407 -43.48 0.77 0.37
C GLN A 407 -42.35 0.13 1.19
N LEU A 408 -42.60 -1.03 1.80
CA LEU A 408 -41.55 -1.76 2.51
C LEU A 408 -40.44 -2.25 1.55
N ILE A 409 -40.81 -2.82 0.42
CA ILE A 409 -39.85 -3.31 -0.60
C ILE A 409 -39.00 -2.16 -1.14
N THR A 410 -39.64 -1.04 -1.51
CA THR A 410 -38.91 0.16 -1.97
C THR A 410 -37.97 0.70 -0.92
N ASN A 411 -38.38 0.77 0.35
CA ASN A 411 -37.51 1.19 1.45
C ASN A 411 -36.31 0.24 1.65
N LEU A 412 -36.53 -1.07 1.55
CA LEU A 412 -35.44 -2.06 1.63
C LEU A 412 -34.45 -1.90 0.47
N LEU A 413 -34.94 -1.68 -0.75
CA LEU A 413 -34.10 -1.42 -1.92
C LEU A 413 -33.28 -0.14 -1.79
N ILE A 414 -33.88 0.95 -1.29
CA ILE A 414 -33.17 2.21 -1.02
C ILE A 414 -32.04 1.98 -0.02
N ARG A 415 -32.31 1.27 1.09
CA ARG A 415 -31.29 0.95 2.10
C ARG A 415 -30.17 0.08 1.53
N GLU A 416 -30.50 -0.91 0.70
CA GLU A 416 -29.48 -1.76 0.04
C GLU A 416 -28.59 -0.95 -0.91
N CYS A 417 -29.17 -0.06 -1.71
CA CYS A 417 -28.41 0.85 -2.58
C CYS A 417 -27.50 1.77 -1.76
N GLN A 418 -28.01 2.40 -0.69
CA GLN A 418 -27.21 3.25 0.19
C GLN A 418 -26.07 2.47 0.87
N ALA A 419 -26.31 1.23 1.29
CA ALA A 419 -25.27 0.37 1.85
C ALA A 419 -24.15 0.10 0.83
N LYS A 420 -24.51 -0.24 -0.41
CA LYS A 420 -23.53 -0.45 -1.50
C LYS A 420 -22.72 0.81 -1.81
N ASP A 421 -23.37 1.97 -1.86
CA ASP A 421 -22.67 3.25 -2.08
C ASP A 421 -21.73 3.57 -0.92
N SER A 422 -22.13 3.28 0.31
CA SER A 422 -21.29 3.45 1.50
C SER A 422 -20.06 2.53 1.48
N GLU A 423 -20.22 1.26 1.06
CA GLU A 423 -19.11 0.33 0.90
C GLU A 423 -18.13 0.78 -0.19
N LEU A 424 -18.65 1.26 -1.33
CA LEU A 424 -17.82 1.84 -2.40
C LEU A 424 -17.04 3.05 -1.89
N ALA A 425 -17.67 3.95 -1.15
CA ALA A 425 -17.02 5.11 -0.56
C ALA A 425 -15.93 4.72 0.45
N LEU A 426 -16.18 3.72 1.31
CA LEU A 426 -15.20 3.20 2.25
C LEU A 426 -14.02 2.53 1.54
N ASN A 427 -14.26 1.81 0.45
CA ASN A 427 -13.20 1.20 -0.35
C ASN A 427 -12.33 2.26 -1.03
N GLN A 428 -12.92 3.32 -1.58
CA GLN A 428 -12.17 4.47 -2.12
C GLN A 428 -11.37 5.17 -1.02
N ALA A 429 -11.91 5.33 0.18
CA ALA A 429 -11.20 5.92 1.32
C ALA A 429 -10.02 5.06 1.76
N ARG A 430 -10.17 3.73 1.81
CA ARG A 430 -9.09 2.78 2.10
C ARG A 430 -7.97 2.86 1.07
N GLN A 431 -8.31 2.91 -0.22
CA GLN A 431 -7.32 3.08 -1.30
C GLN A 431 -6.57 4.41 -1.18
N LYS A 432 -7.27 5.53 -0.95
CA LYS A 432 -6.65 6.84 -0.71
C LYS A 432 -5.72 6.83 0.51
N MET A 433 -6.10 6.14 1.59
CA MET A 433 -5.25 6.00 2.77
C MET A 433 -4.01 5.14 2.51
N ALA A 434 -4.14 4.06 1.74
CA ALA A 434 -3.00 3.24 1.33
C ALA A 434 -2.01 4.06 0.48
N LEU A 435 -2.49 4.81 -0.51
CA LEU A 435 -1.67 5.70 -1.32
C LEU A 435 -0.99 6.79 -0.48
N LYS A 436 -1.69 7.38 0.49
CA LYS A 436 -1.08 8.36 1.41
C LYS A 436 0.04 7.76 2.26
N ARG A 437 -0.10 6.50 2.68
CA ARG A 437 0.95 5.78 3.42
C ARG A 437 2.15 5.50 2.52
N GLU A 438 1.91 5.01 1.31
CA GLU A 438 2.98 4.77 0.33
C GLU A 438 3.76 6.05 0.00
N ILE A 439 3.06 7.16 -0.25
CA ILE A 439 3.69 8.48 -0.47
C ILE A 439 4.48 8.93 0.76
N ARG A 440 3.94 8.72 1.97
CA ARG A 440 4.66 9.05 3.22
C ARG A 440 5.95 8.25 3.32
N ASP A 441 5.91 6.95 3.03
CA ASP A 441 7.08 6.07 3.12
C ASP A 441 8.13 6.45 2.06
N GLN A 442 7.70 6.81 0.84
CA GLN A 442 8.58 7.36 -0.19
C GLN A 442 9.24 8.68 0.26
N LEU A 443 8.49 9.60 0.87
CA LEU A 443 9.03 10.86 1.38
C LEU A 443 10.00 10.64 2.55
N LEU A 444 9.73 9.68 3.43
CA LEU A 444 10.64 9.29 4.49
C LEU A 444 11.94 8.70 3.91
N SER A 445 11.84 7.80 2.92
CA SER A 445 13.00 7.26 2.21
C SER A 445 13.82 8.37 1.56
N GLN A 446 13.18 9.31 0.86
CA GLN A 446 13.88 10.47 0.26
C GLN A 446 14.57 11.33 1.32
N ARG A 447 13.92 11.55 2.47
CA ARG A 447 14.53 12.29 3.58
C ARG A 447 15.75 11.55 4.14
N ASP A 448 15.68 10.23 4.27
CA ASP A 448 16.78 9.43 4.79
C ASP A 448 17.94 9.35 3.79
N GLU A 449 17.67 9.30 2.48
CA GLU A 449 18.67 9.46 1.43
C GLU A 449 19.34 10.85 1.50
N GLN A 450 18.57 11.93 1.63
CA GLN A 450 19.11 13.28 1.77
C GLN A 450 20.00 13.42 3.02
N LYS A 451 19.58 12.82 4.14
CA LYS A 451 20.39 12.75 5.36
C LYS A 451 21.69 12.00 5.11
N PHE A 452 21.62 10.83 4.48
CA PHE A 452 22.80 10.05 4.11
C PHE A 452 23.79 10.87 3.28
N PHE A 453 23.33 11.61 2.27
CA PHE A 453 24.21 12.48 1.47
C PHE A 453 24.79 13.65 2.27
N ARG A 454 24.00 14.26 3.18
CA ARG A 454 24.50 15.30 4.09
C ARG A 454 25.55 14.75 5.04
N ASP A 455 25.31 13.61 5.65
CA ASP A 455 26.23 12.97 6.59
C ASP A 455 27.52 12.53 5.88
N LYS A 456 27.40 11.98 4.66
CA LYS A 456 28.55 11.67 3.81
C LYS A 456 29.37 12.92 3.49
N ALA A 457 28.72 14.05 3.16
CA ALA A 457 29.40 15.31 2.93
C ALA A 457 30.09 15.85 4.19
N ILE A 458 29.45 15.73 5.36
CA ILE A 458 30.04 16.08 6.65
C ILE A 458 31.26 15.21 6.94
N GLN A 459 31.15 13.89 6.79
CA GLN A 459 32.27 12.95 6.98
C GLN A 459 33.43 13.26 6.04
N GLN A 460 33.16 13.54 4.76
CA GLN A 460 34.16 13.98 3.79
C GLN A 460 34.79 15.33 4.16
N SER A 461 34.03 16.24 4.79
CA SER A 461 34.56 17.51 5.29
C SER A 461 35.39 17.36 6.56
N MET A 462 35.09 16.36 7.41
CA MET A 462 35.86 16.06 8.62
C MET A 462 37.18 15.35 8.32
N LEU A 463 37.27 14.65 7.18
CA LEU A 463 38.51 14.04 6.70
C LEU A 463 39.54 15.07 6.18
N LYS A 464 39.12 16.30 5.90
CA LYS A 464 40.05 17.39 5.57
C LYS A 464 40.56 18.00 6.86
N PRO A 465 41.89 18.14 7.06
CA PRO A 465 42.43 18.86 8.20
C PRO A 465 41.84 20.28 8.21
N LYS A 466 41.12 20.61 9.28
CA LYS A 466 40.50 21.92 9.44
C LYS A 466 41.50 22.85 10.10
N ASP A 467 41.98 23.83 9.34
CA ASP A 467 42.84 24.88 9.88
C ASP A 467 41.99 25.86 10.70
N PRO A 468 42.22 25.97 12.03
CA PRO A 468 41.40 26.79 12.93
C PRO A 468 41.54 28.30 12.65
N THR A 469 42.54 28.68 11.86
CA THR A 469 42.80 30.04 11.38
C THR A 469 42.19 30.30 9.99
N SER A 470 41.61 29.30 9.33
CA SER A 470 40.96 29.50 8.04
C SER A 470 39.71 30.38 8.16
N PHE A 471 39.47 31.22 7.16
CA PHE A 471 38.29 32.09 7.11
C PHE A 471 36.98 31.30 7.17
N GLY A 472 36.92 30.15 6.51
CA GLY A 472 35.75 29.29 6.48
C GLY A 472 35.41 28.70 7.85
N GLU A 473 36.40 28.28 8.63
CA GLU A 473 36.15 27.76 9.98
C GLU A 473 35.77 28.86 10.98
N ARG A 474 36.34 30.07 10.84
CA ARG A 474 35.91 31.24 11.62
C ARG A 474 34.47 31.65 11.29
N GLN A 475 34.07 31.64 10.02
CA GLN A 475 32.68 31.86 9.64
C GLN A 475 31.75 30.76 10.19
N TYR A 476 32.14 29.50 10.10
CA TYR A 476 31.35 28.39 10.63
C TYR A 476 31.17 28.49 12.15
N ARG A 477 32.25 28.78 12.91
CA ARG A 477 32.16 28.98 14.36
C ARG A 477 31.27 30.17 14.72
N ASN A 478 31.38 31.28 14.00
CA ASN A 478 30.49 32.42 14.21
C ASN A 478 29.03 32.09 13.86
N GLN A 479 28.77 31.33 12.80
CA GLN A 479 27.42 30.90 12.43
C GLN A 479 26.82 29.92 13.45
N VAL A 480 27.61 28.97 13.95
CA VAL A 480 27.18 28.05 15.02
C VAL A 480 26.88 28.82 16.30
N ALA A 481 27.76 29.75 16.70
CA ALA A 481 27.52 30.60 17.87
C ALA A 481 26.27 31.49 17.71
N GLN A 482 26.03 32.03 16.51
CA GLN A 482 24.80 32.78 16.20
C GLN A 482 23.56 31.89 16.29
N ALA A 483 23.60 30.69 15.70
CA ALA A 483 22.48 29.74 15.71
C ALA A 483 22.17 29.24 17.13
N GLU A 484 23.19 28.99 17.94
CA GLU A 484 23.01 28.64 19.36
C GLU A 484 22.42 29.80 20.14
N ASN A 485 22.82 31.04 19.85
CA ASN A 485 22.27 32.22 20.49
C ASN A 485 20.79 32.43 20.12
N THR A 486 20.43 32.33 18.84
CA THR A 486 19.03 32.42 18.39
C THR A 486 18.18 31.31 19.01
N HIS A 487 18.69 30.08 19.07
CA HIS A 487 17.99 28.97 19.71
C HIS A 487 17.77 29.22 21.21
N ARG A 488 18.75 29.80 21.93
CA ARG A 488 18.58 30.18 23.34
C ARG A 488 17.49 31.24 23.51
N LEU A 489 17.47 32.27 22.65
CA LEU A 489 16.44 33.30 22.65
C LEU A 489 15.05 32.72 22.35
N ASP A 490 14.94 31.81 21.39
CA ASP A 490 13.67 31.15 21.06
C ASP A 490 13.15 30.31 22.23
N VAL A 491 14.03 29.49 22.85
CA VAL A 491 13.67 28.71 24.05
C VAL A 491 13.21 29.61 25.18
N GLN A 492 13.83 30.78 25.35
CA GLN A 492 13.43 31.76 26.35
C GLN A 492 12.07 32.38 26.00
N ALA A 493 11.84 32.76 24.75
CA ALA A 493 10.55 33.29 24.29
C ALA A 493 9.40 32.28 24.47
N TYR A 494 9.64 30.99 24.24
CA TYR A 494 8.64 29.95 24.50
C TYR A 494 8.34 29.79 25.99
N LYS A 495 9.35 29.90 26.87
CA LYS A 495 9.15 29.90 28.32
C LYS A 495 8.33 31.11 28.76
N ASP A 496 8.63 32.29 28.25
CA ASP A 496 7.91 33.52 28.58
C ASP A 496 6.46 33.46 28.08
N LEU A 497 6.23 32.92 26.87
CA LEU A 497 4.88 32.70 26.34
C LEU A 497 4.09 31.71 27.21
N ALA A 498 4.72 30.62 27.66
CA ALA A 498 4.08 29.65 28.54
C ALA A 498 3.65 30.30 29.87
N VAL A 499 4.52 31.11 30.48
CA VAL A 499 4.20 31.88 31.69
C VAL A 499 3.04 32.85 31.45
N MET A 500 3.02 33.56 30.32
CA MET A 500 1.91 34.45 29.97
C MET A 500 0.59 33.70 29.76
N ILE A 501 0.62 32.51 29.14
CA ILE A 501 -0.56 31.67 28.94
C ILE A 501 -1.11 31.21 30.29
N GLU A 502 -0.24 30.76 31.20
CA GLU A 502 -0.66 30.34 32.55
C GLU A 502 -1.23 31.52 33.35
N ALA A 503 -0.58 32.68 33.32
CA ALA A 503 -1.11 33.90 33.94
C ALA A 503 -2.47 34.30 33.33
N GLY A 504 -2.63 34.18 32.01
CA GLY A 504 -3.90 34.44 31.32
C GLY A 504 -4.99 33.42 31.63
N LYS A 505 -4.65 32.16 31.92
CA LYS A 505 -5.60 31.15 32.43
C LYS A 505 -6.05 31.49 33.85
N LYS A 506 -5.11 31.87 34.74
CA LYS A 506 -5.41 32.28 36.12
C LYS A 506 -6.34 33.49 36.15
N ARG A 507 -6.03 34.56 35.41
CA ARG A 507 -6.92 35.74 35.29
C ARG A 507 -8.31 35.41 34.78
N ARG A 508 -8.43 34.50 33.80
CA ARG A 508 -9.75 34.06 33.31
C ARG A 508 -10.53 33.28 34.35
N ALA A 509 -9.86 32.45 35.15
CA ALA A 509 -10.48 31.73 36.25
C ALA A 509 -10.96 32.70 37.35
N GLU A 510 -10.11 33.65 37.73
CA GLU A 510 -10.43 34.72 38.69
C GLU A 510 -11.65 35.53 38.21
N ASN A 511 -11.66 36.01 36.97
CA ASN A 511 -12.80 36.74 36.40
C ASN A 511 -14.08 35.89 36.38
N ALA A 512 -13.98 34.59 36.09
CA ALA A 512 -15.15 33.70 36.09
C ALA A 512 -15.70 33.50 37.51
N GLU A 513 -14.83 33.45 38.52
CA GLU A 513 -15.23 33.40 39.92
C GLU A 513 -15.88 34.71 40.38
N GLU A 514 -15.33 35.86 40.00
CA GLU A 514 -15.93 37.17 40.26
C GLU A 514 -17.33 37.28 39.64
N MET A 515 -17.49 36.85 38.38
CA MET A 515 -18.80 36.82 37.71
C MET A 515 -19.80 35.90 38.42
N ARG A 516 -19.36 34.72 38.88
CA ARG A 516 -20.22 33.83 39.69
C ARG A 516 -20.65 34.49 41.00
N GLN A 517 -19.74 35.21 41.66
CA GLN A 517 -20.05 35.93 42.89
C GLN A 517 -21.03 37.09 42.63
N MET A 518 -20.86 37.84 41.54
CA MET A 518 -21.79 38.90 41.15
C MET A 518 -23.18 38.34 40.84
N ASN A 519 -23.26 37.27 40.05
CA ASN A 519 -24.55 36.63 39.75
C ASN A 519 -25.24 36.12 41.01
N LYS A 520 -24.52 35.48 41.93
CA LYS A 520 -25.08 35.08 43.23
C LYS A 520 -25.66 36.28 43.99
N ARG A 521 -24.92 37.39 44.07
CA ARG A 521 -25.42 38.62 44.73
C ARG A 521 -26.69 39.16 44.06
N VAL A 522 -26.78 39.09 42.73
CA VAL A 522 -28.00 39.52 42.00
C VAL A 522 -29.18 38.62 42.36
N TYR A 523 -28.99 37.30 42.37
CA TYR A 523 -30.04 36.37 42.80
C TYR A 523 -30.45 36.60 44.26
N ASP A 524 -29.48 36.81 45.16
CA ASP A 524 -29.77 37.11 46.57
C ASP A 524 -30.60 38.40 46.71
N LEU A 525 -30.29 39.44 45.94
CA LEU A 525 -31.07 40.69 45.91
C LEU A 525 -32.48 40.48 45.34
N GLN A 526 -32.61 39.67 44.28
CA GLN A 526 -33.91 39.34 43.70
C GLN A 526 -34.77 38.55 44.69
N ASP A 527 -34.19 37.58 45.39
CA ASP A 527 -34.90 36.83 46.44
C ASP A 527 -35.37 37.74 47.59
N ILE A 528 -34.56 38.74 47.95
CA ILE A 528 -34.96 39.75 48.96
C ILE A 528 -36.12 40.61 48.42
N GLN A 529 -36.03 41.05 47.16
CA GLN A 529 -37.08 41.86 46.55
C GLN A 529 -38.38 41.08 46.41
N ASP A 530 -38.34 39.83 45.98
CA ASP A 530 -39.52 38.97 45.85
C ASP A 530 -40.18 38.72 47.22
N LYS A 531 -39.38 38.57 48.28
CA LYS A 531 -39.90 38.51 49.66
C LYS A 531 -40.59 39.81 50.07
N LEU A 532 -40.01 40.97 49.75
CA LEU A 532 -40.63 42.27 50.05
C LEU A 532 -41.93 42.45 49.27
N VAL A 533 -41.94 42.11 47.98
CA VAL A 533 -43.15 42.16 47.13
C VAL A 533 -44.22 41.21 47.66
N ALA A 534 -43.85 40.01 48.11
CA ALA A 534 -44.80 39.09 48.75
C ALA A 534 -45.40 39.67 50.03
N VAL A 535 -44.59 40.33 50.87
CA VAL A 535 -45.06 41.02 52.09
C VAL A 535 -46.00 42.18 51.72
N GLU A 536 -45.64 43.04 50.78
CA GLU A 536 -46.50 44.15 50.33
C GLU A 536 -47.81 43.63 49.70
N ARG A 537 -47.73 42.56 48.91
CA ARG A 537 -48.89 41.89 48.32
C ARG A 537 -49.82 41.36 49.40
N MET A 538 -49.27 40.73 50.44
CA MET A 538 -50.02 40.31 51.63
C MET A 538 -50.68 41.49 52.34
N GLU A 539 -49.98 42.61 52.51
CA GLU A 539 -50.56 43.82 53.12
C GLU A 539 -51.70 44.43 52.29
N ILE A 540 -51.55 44.50 50.97
CA ILE A 540 -52.57 45.03 50.05
C ILE A 540 -53.81 44.13 50.07
N LEU A 541 -53.61 42.81 49.99
CA LEU A 541 -54.70 41.84 50.08
C LEU A 541 -55.41 41.93 51.44
N GLY A 542 -54.66 42.15 52.53
CA GLY A 542 -55.24 42.33 53.87
C GLY A 542 -56.11 43.58 54.03
N LYS A 543 -55.95 44.59 53.16
CA LYS A 543 -56.80 45.80 53.13
C LYS A 543 -58.10 45.60 52.34
N GLN A 544 -58.24 44.50 51.59
CA GLN A 544 -59.44 44.22 50.80
C GLN A 544 -60.52 43.53 51.66
N PRO A 545 -61.81 43.81 51.43
CA PRO A 545 -62.89 43.13 52.13
C PRO A 545 -62.93 41.64 51.76
N ARG A 546 -63.29 40.79 52.74
CA ARG A 546 -63.24 39.33 52.63
C ARG A 546 -64.07 38.78 51.47
N GLU A 547 -65.19 39.43 51.16
CA GLU A 547 -66.08 39.07 50.04
C GLU A 547 -65.35 39.15 48.70
N VAL A 548 -64.56 40.21 48.49
CA VAL A 548 -63.75 40.39 47.27
C VAL A 548 -62.67 39.33 47.18
N LEU A 549 -61.97 39.04 48.28
CA LEU A 549 -60.95 37.99 48.32
C LEU A 549 -61.51 36.59 48.03
N SER A 550 -62.72 36.28 48.51
CA SER A 550 -63.39 35.00 48.24
C SER A 550 -63.91 34.86 46.80
N ALA A 551 -64.14 35.99 46.11
CA ALA A 551 -64.58 36.00 44.71
C ALA A 551 -63.42 35.88 43.72
N LEU A 552 -62.17 36.08 44.17
CA LEU A 552 -60.99 35.90 43.33
C LEU A 552 -60.78 34.41 43.00
N ARG A 553 -60.38 34.13 41.76
CA ARG A 553 -60.09 32.77 41.31
C ARG A 553 -58.92 32.20 42.12
N THR A 554 -59.08 31.00 42.67
CA THR A 554 -58.09 30.33 43.54
C THR A 554 -56.70 30.17 42.91
N ALA A 555 -56.59 30.17 41.58
CA ALA A 555 -55.33 30.14 40.85
C ALA A 555 -54.50 31.44 40.92
N LEU A 556 -55.11 32.56 41.30
CA LEU A 556 -54.45 33.87 41.40
C LEU A 556 -53.81 34.10 42.78
N LEU A 557 -54.22 33.32 43.79
CA LEU A 557 -53.73 33.43 45.16
C LEU A 557 -52.66 32.38 45.43
N THR A 558 -51.58 32.78 46.09
CA THR A 558 -50.54 31.82 46.50
C THR A 558 -51.04 30.94 47.65
N PRO A 559 -50.50 29.72 47.83
CA PRO A 559 -50.95 28.83 48.91
C PRO A 559 -50.74 29.41 50.31
N GLU A 560 -49.79 30.33 50.48
CA GLU A 560 -49.56 31.05 51.73
C GLU A 560 -50.62 32.13 51.97
N GLU A 561 -51.02 32.87 50.93
CA GLU A 561 -52.14 33.84 50.96
C GLU A 561 -53.48 33.18 51.34
N ILE A 562 -53.77 32.01 50.78
CA ILE A 562 -55.02 31.28 51.05
C ILE A 562 -55.10 30.88 52.53
N LYS A 563 -53.97 30.40 53.09
CA LYS A 563 -53.88 29.98 54.50
C LYS A 563 -54.00 31.16 55.46
N THR A 564 -53.31 32.25 55.16
CA THR A 564 -53.23 33.43 56.05
C THR A 564 -54.56 34.16 56.16
N PHE A 565 -55.36 34.23 55.09
CA PHE A 565 -56.68 34.87 55.10
C PHE A 565 -57.85 33.92 55.38
N ASN A 566 -57.60 32.65 55.69
CA ASN A 566 -58.62 31.62 55.94
C ASN A 566 -59.71 31.59 54.85
N LEU A 567 -59.27 31.63 53.58
CA LEU A 567 -60.14 31.50 52.43
C LEU A 567 -60.39 29.99 52.22
N ALA A 568 -61.65 29.57 52.33
CA ALA A 568 -62.01 28.18 52.10
C ALA A 568 -61.67 27.79 50.65
N LYS A 569 -61.09 26.60 50.48
CA LYS A 569 -60.63 26.08 49.18
C LYS A 569 -61.71 26.08 48.10
#